data_AF-A0A9D7NIS9-F1
#
_entry.id   AF-A0A9D7NIS9-F1
#
_cell.length_a   1.000
_cell.length_b   1.000
_cell.length_c   1.000
_cell.angle_alpha   90.00
_cell.angle_beta   90.00
_cell.angle_gamma   90.00
#
_symmetry.space_group_name_H-M   'P 1'
#
loop_
_entity.id
_entity.type
_entity.pdbx_description
1 polymer ?
#
loop_
_entity_poly.entity_id
_entity_poly.type
_entity_poly.pdbx_seq_one_letter_code
_entity_poly.pdbx_strand_id
1 'polypeptide(L)'
;MKSRILFFVVALMAAVGLQAQTLLCSPEKPVAGETVTLSYDQTKTILVNEKELKVTALLLNNNPSGDRFQIEDVEFTAEKGVLKAKLSIPANVNVFYIAFANEVDGAKDNNKGQGYGFALYQADRKKYCPVPRATWAWSKVGTRLWPTWNAVQLRHLL
;
A
#
# COMPACT_ATOMS: atom_id res chain seq x y z
N MET A 1 -32.30 46.05 30.20
CA MET A 1 -30.93 45.53 30.41
C MET A 1 -30.61 44.63 29.23
N LYS A 2 -29.64 44.99 28.39
CA LYS A 2 -29.35 44.30 27.11
C LYS A 2 -28.45 43.09 27.38
N SER A 3 -28.99 41.88 27.23
CA SER A 3 -28.22 40.64 27.19
C SER A 3 -27.15 40.71 26.11
N ARG A 4 -25.88 40.65 26.51
CA ARG A 4 -24.72 40.47 25.65
C ARG A 4 -24.02 39.19 26.06
N ILE A 5 -24.61 38.07 25.70
CA ILE A 5 -23.95 36.78 25.74
C ILE A 5 -24.24 36.12 24.41
N LEU A 6 -23.23 35.39 23.92
CA LEU A 6 -23.30 34.41 22.85
C LEU A 6 -22.92 34.92 21.45
N PHE A 7 -21.62 35.08 21.21
CA PHE A 7 -20.99 34.72 19.92
C PHE A 7 -19.50 34.43 20.17
N PHE A 8 -19.19 33.30 20.80
CA PHE A 8 -17.82 32.77 20.96
C PHE A 8 -17.78 31.28 20.62
N VAL A 9 -18.51 30.87 19.56
CA VAL A 9 -18.52 29.47 19.10
C VAL A 9 -18.38 29.45 17.58
N VAL A 10 -17.29 29.99 17.03
CA VAL A 10 -16.87 29.75 15.64
C VAL A 10 -15.34 29.73 15.59
N ALA A 11 -14.71 28.73 16.22
CA ALA A 11 -13.26 28.53 16.10
C ALA A 11 -12.86 27.05 16.20
N LEU A 12 -13.70 26.13 15.71
CA LEU A 12 -13.40 24.70 15.78
C LEU A 12 -13.82 23.94 14.51
N MET A 13 -13.51 24.48 13.34
CA MET A 13 -13.77 23.80 12.06
C MET A 13 -12.66 24.13 11.05
N ALA A 14 -11.43 23.66 11.31
CA ALA A 14 -10.39 23.52 10.26
C ALA A 14 -9.22 22.61 10.71
N ALA A 15 -9.49 21.53 11.43
CA ALA A 15 -8.56 20.42 11.53
C ALA A 15 -9.18 19.22 10.81
N VAL A 16 -9.43 19.38 9.51
CA VAL A 16 -9.66 18.22 8.64
C VAL A 16 -8.33 17.49 8.63
N GLY A 17 -8.24 16.44 9.44
CA GLY A 17 -7.02 15.69 9.65
C GLY A 17 -6.42 15.30 8.30
N LEU A 18 -5.20 15.76 8.05
CA LEU A 18 -4.26 15.05 7.20
C LEU A 18 -4.13 13.67 7.86
N GLN A 19 -4.97 12.72 7.44
CA GLN A 19 -4.82 11.35 7.89
C GLN A 19 -3.52 10.87 7.25
N ALA A 20 -2.43 10.95 8.01
CA ALA A 20 -1.11 10.53 7.58
C ALA A 20 -1.27 9.11 7.01
N GLN A 21 -1.05 8.95 5.71
CA GLN A 21 -1.06 7.63 5.10
C GLN A 21 -0.04 6.78 5.85
N THR A 22 -0.48 5.63 6.34
CA THR A 22 0.39 4.73 7.14
C THR A 22 1.48 4.11 6.29
N LEU A 23 1.30 4.07 4.96
CA LEU A 23 2.36 3.83 3.98
C LEU A 23 2.50 5.04 3.06
N LEU A 24 3.72 5.55 2.96
CA LEU A 24 4.11 6.61 2.04
C LEU A 24 5.00 6.06 0.93
N CYS A 25 4.89 6.64 -0.26
CA CYS A 25 5.73 6.34 -1.41
C CYS A 25 6.42 7.63 -1.88
N SER A 26 7.74 7.57 -2.06
CA SER A 26 8.54 8.67 -2.59
C SER A 26 9.29 8.21 -3.84
N PRO A 27 9.21 8.95 -4.97
CA PRO A 27 8.42 10.16 -5.16
C PRO A 27 6.90 9.90 -5.10
N GLU A 28 6.11 10.90 -4.69
CA GLU A 28 4.64 10.82 -4.58
C GLU A 28 3.97 10.41 -5.91
N LYS A 29 4.62 10.74 -7.03
CA LYS A 29 4.23 10.35 -8.38
C LYS A 29 5.24 9.35 -8.95
N PRO A 30 5.18 8.08 -8.53
CA PRO A 30 6.12 7.06 -8.97
C PRO A 30 5.96 6.79 -10.46
N VAL A 31 7.07 6.57 -11.16
CA VAL A 31 7.11 6.27 -12.60
C VAL A 31 7.61 4.85 -12.80
N ALA A 32 7.05 4.15 -13.79
CA ALA A 32 7.51 2.80 -14.14
C ALA A 32 8.98 2.85 -14.63
N GLY A 33 9.80 1.89 -14.18
CA GLY A 33 11.23 1.85 -14.47
C GLY A 33 12.09 2.59 -13.45
N GLU A 34 11.49 3.27 -12.46
CA GLU A 34 12.22 3.94 -11.38
C GLU A 34 12.20 3.12 -10.08
N THR A 35 13.16 3.41 -9.20
CA THR A 35 13.14 2.93 -7.81
C THR A 35 12.37 3.92 -6.94
N VAL A 36 11.42 3.41 -6.17
CA VAL A 36 10.68 4.18 -5.17
C VAL A 36 11.16 3.84 -3.76
N THR A 37 11.01 4.78 -2.84
CA THR A 37 11.19 4.55 -1.41
C THR A 37 9.82 4.45 -0.76
N LEU A 38 9.58 3.35 -0.07
CA LEU A 38 8.39 3.11 0.74
C LEU A 38 8.71 3.40 2.21
N SER A 39 7.78 4.01 2.93
CA SER A 39 7.91 4.29 4.36
C SER A 39 6.61 3.96 5.08
N TYR A 40 6.66 2.97 5.96
CA TYR A 40 5.51 2.44 6.68
C TYR A 40 5.61 2.75 8.19
N ASP A 41 4.62 3.46 8.70
CA ASP A 41 4.47 3.78 10.11
C ASP A 41 3.56 2.74 10.78
N GLN A 42 4.19 1.64 11.21
CA GLN A 42 3.56 0.50 11.86
C GLN A 42 2.81 0.90 13.14
N THR A 43 3.23 1.98 13.82
CA THR A 43 2.64 2.44 15.10
C THR A 43 1.18 2.88 14.98
N LYS A 44 0.74 3.18 13.76
CA LYS A 44 -0.62 3.62 13.44
C LYS A 44 -1.51 2.50 12.92
N THR A 45 -1.07 1.25 13.05
CA THR A 45 -1.70 0.09 12.41
C THR A 45 -1.98 -1.02 13.41
N ILE A 46 -2.75 -2.02 13.00
CA ILE A 46 -3.00 -3.21 13.83
C ILE A 46 -1.72 -4.02 14.09
N LEU A 47 -0.67 -3.78 13.30
CA LEU A 47 0.59 -4.50 13.38
C LEU A 47 1.56 -3.86 14.39
N VAL A 48 1.17 -2.83 15.17
CA VAL A 48 2.08 -2.06 16.05
C VAL A 48 3.02 -2.89 16.96
N ASN A 49 2.59 -4.08 17.39
CA ASN A 49 3.37 -4.94 18.29
C ASN A 49 4.09 -6.10 17.58
N GLU A 50 3.94 -6.19 16.26
CA GLU A 50 4.51 -7.29 15.47
C GLU A 50 6.01 -7.08 15.25
N LYS A 51 6.81 -8.09 15.58
CA LYS A 51 8.27 -8.03 15.42
C LYS A 51 8.73 -8.52 14.06
N GLU A 52 7.97 -9.44 13.48
CA GLU A 52 8.28 -10.07 12.20
C GLU A 52 7.15 -9.75 11.23
N LEU A 53 7.50 -9.03 10.17
CA LEU A 53 6.58 -8.68 9.10
C LEU A 53 7.13 -9.18 7.78
N LYS A 54 6.29 -9.89 7.04
CA LYS A 54 6.48 -10.13 5.62
C LYS A 54 5.74 -9.07 4.84
N VAL A 55 6.44 -8.49 3.88
CA VAL A 55 5.89 -7.46 3.02
C VAL A 55 6.01 -7.91 1.58
N THR A 56 4.93 -7.73 0.83
CA THR A 56 4.86 -8.19 -0.54
C THR A 56 4.35 -7.09 -1.45
N ALA A 57 5.04 -6.93 -2.58
CA ALA A 57 4.62 -6.12 -3.69
C ALA A 57 3.88 -6.98 -4.72
N LEU A 58 2.71 -6.51 -5.15
CA LEU A 58 2.02 -6.98 -6.33
C LEU A 58 2.17 -5.93 -7.42
N LEU A 59 2.91 -6.25 -8.47
CA LEU A 59 3.17 -5.39 -9.62
C LEU A 59 2.26 -5.80 -10.77
N LEU A 60 1.37 -4.92 -11.22
CA LEU A 60 0.40 -5.21 -12.28
C LEU A 60 0.76 -4.47 -13.57
N ASN A 61 0.71 -5.19 -14.68
CA ASN A 61 0.89 -4.64 -16.01
C ASN A 61 -0.37 -4.85 -16.87
N ASN A 62 -0.47 -4.09 -17.96
CA ASN A 62 -1.57 -4.17 -18.91
C ASN A 62 -1.23 -5.03 -20.14
N ASN A 63 -0.38 -6.05 -20.00
CA ASN A 63 -0.03 -6.93 -21.12
C ASN A 63 -1.22 -7.88 -21.43
N PRO A 64 -1.85 -7.79 -22.61
CA PRO A 64 -2.98 -8.66 -22.95
C PRO A 64 -2.56 -10.11 -23.22
N SER A 65 -1.28 -10.35 -23.57
CA SER A 65 -0.78 -11.60 -24.15
C SER A 65 0.25 -12.33 -23.28
N GLY A 66 0.53 -11.84 -22.07
CA GLY A 66 1.54 -12.37 -21.16
C GLY A 66 1.15 -12.29 -19.68
N ASP A 67 2.11 -12.48 -18.78
CA ASP A 67 1.90 -12.41 -17.33
C ASP A 67 1.41 -11.02 -16.92
N ARG A 68 0.19 -10.96 -16.38
CA ARG A 68 -0.49 -9.71 -16.03
C ARG A 68 -0.05 -9.14 -14.68
N PHE A 69 0.65 -9.94 -13.88
CA PHE A 69 1.12 -9.56 -12.56
C PHE A 69 2.42 -10.26 -12.20
N GLN A 70 3.19 -9.63 -11.31
CA GLN A 70 4.37 -10.17 -10.64
C GLN A 70 4.19 -9.97 -9.14
N ILE A 71 4.70 -10.92 -8.36
CA ILE A 71 4.67 -10.87 -6.89
C ILE A 71 6.10 -10.95 -6.41
N GLU A 72 6.50 -10.01 -5.56
CA GLU A 72 7.86 -9.93 -5.04
C GLU A 72 7.82 -9.65 -3.54
N ASP A 73 8.68 -10.32 -2.78
CA ASP A 73 8.90 -9.97 -1.38
C ASP A 73 9.73 -8.69 -1.31
N VAL A 74 9.37 -7.81 -0.37
CA VAL A 74 10.01 -6.50 -0.20
C VAL A 74 10.71 -6.48 1.15
N GLU A 75 12.02 -6.30 1.12
CA GLU A 75 12.80 -6.15 2.34
C GLU A 75 12.65 -4.75 2.93
N PHE A 76 12.08 -4.69 4.13
CA PHE A 76 11.98 -3.47 4.91
C PHE A 76 13.03 -3.45 6.03
N THR A 77 13.69 -2.31 6.20
CA THR A 77 14.60 -2.04 7.31
C THR A 77 13.93 -1.08 8.28
N ALA A 78 14.00 -1.38 9.58
CA ALA A 78 13.50 -0.48 10.62
C ALA A 78 14.49 0.66 10.86
N GLU A 79 14.05 1.89 10.64
CA GLU A 79 14.82 3.11 10.93
C GLU A 79 13.99 4.06 11.80
N LYS A 80 14.43 4.30 13.05
CA LYS A 80 13.81 5.25 13.98
C LYS A 80 12.29 5.03 14.16
N GLY A 81 11.85 3.77 14.20
CA GLY A 81 10.44 3.41 14.40
C GLY A 81 9.57 3.45 13.14
N VAL A 82 10.16 3.67 11.96
CA VAL A 82 9.48 3.59 10.66
C VAL A 82 10.15 2.51 9.83
N LEU A 83 9.36 1.63 9.21
CA LEU A 83 9.89 0.63 8.29
C LEU A 83 10.09 1.28 6.92
N LYS A 84 11.27 1.12 6.32
CA LYS A 84 11.56 1.64 4.99
C LYS A 84 12.06 0.57 4.03
N ALA A 85 11.67 0.70 2.77
CA ALA A 85 12.17 -0.16 1.71
C ALA A 85 12.44 0.62 0.43
N LYS A 86 13.31 0.08 -0.41
CA LYS A 86 13.45 0.49 -1.80
C LYS A 86 12.81 -0.57 -2.69
N LEU A 87 11.93 -0.15 -3.58
CA LEU A 87 11.30 -1.03 -4.55
C LEU A 87 11.63 -0.54 -5.96
N SER A 88 12.33 -1.37 -6.73
CA SER A 88 12.57 -1.11 -8.15
C SER A 88 11.35 -1.53 -8.94
N ILE A 89 10.72 -0.59 -9.64
CA ILE A 89 9.49 -0.85 -10.37
C ILE A 89 9.84 -1.18 -11.82
N PRO A 90 9.49 -2.36 -12.34
CA PRO A 90 9.72 -2.68 -13.74
C PRO A 90 9.01 -1.72 -14.70
N ALA A 91 9.63 -1.43 -15.84
CA ALA A 91 9.16 -0.42 -16.80
C ALA A 91 7.80 -0.74 -17.45
N ASN A 92 7.37 -2.00 -17.42
CA ASN A 92 6.11 -2.46 -17.98
C ASN A 92 4.93 -2.39 -16.98
N VAL A 93 5.17 -2.05 -15.70
CA VAL A 93 4.14 -1.99 -14.66
C VAL A 93 3.32 -0.70 -14.81
N ASN A 94 2.03 -0.76 -14.46
CA ASN A 94 1.12 0.39 -14.48
C ASN A 94 0.58 0.76 -13.09
N VAL A 95 0.52 -0.20 -12.18
CA VAL A 95 0.09 -0.03 -10.80
C VAL A 95 0.78 -1.07 -9.94
N PHE A 96 1.08 -0.73 -8.70
CA PHE A 96 1.55 -1.69 -7.72
C PHE A 96 0.79 -1.58 -6.41
N TYR A 97 0.76 -2.67 -5.66
CA TYR A 97 0.15 -2.76 -4.35
C TYR A 97 1.13 -3.32 -3.33
N ILE A 98 1.02 -2.87 -2.09
CA ILE A 98 1.81 -3.38 -0.96
C ILE A 98 0.86 -4.02 0.06
N ALA A 99 1.24 -5.17 0.59
CA ALA A 99 0.56 -5.85 1.68
C ALA A 99 1.55 -6.20 2.80
N PHE A 100 1.10 -6.03 4.06
CA PHE A 100 1.86 -6.36 5.25
C PHE A 100 1.16 -7.49 6.01
N ALA A 101 1.90 -8.52 6.39
CA ALA A 101 1.40 -9.61 7.21
C ALA A 101 2.46 -10.08 8.20
N ASN A 102 2.04 -10.46 9.41
CA ASN A 102 2.81 -11.37 10.24
C ASN A 102 2.37 -12.80 9.89
N GLU A 103 3.28 -13.62 9.35
CA GLU A 103 2.99 -15.02 9.01
C GLU A 103 2.91 -15.94 10.24
N VAL A 104 3.50 -15.54 11.37
CA VAL A 104 3.49 -16.29 12.64
C VAL A 104 2.14 -16.15 13.33
N ASP A 105 1.67 -14.91 13.53
CA ASP A 105 0.43 -14.62 14.28
C ASP A 105 -0.79 -14.46 13.37
N GLY A 106 -0.59 -14.45 12.04
CA GLY A 106 -1.64 -14.34 11.03
C GLY A 106 -2.27 -12.94 10.91
N ALA A 107 -1.76 -11.94 11.65
CA ALA A 107 -2.20 -10.56 11.61
C ALA A 107 -1.86 -9.89 10.27
N LYS A 108 -2.78 -9.08 9.74
CA LYS A 108 -2.70 -8.56 8.36
C LYS A 108 -3.18 -7.12 8.28
N ASP A 109 -2.31 -6.21 7.83
CA ASP A 109 -2.71 -4.86 7.51
C ASP A 109 -3.06 -4.73 6.03
N ASN A 110 -4.36 -4.64 5.77
CA ASN A 110 -4.92 -4.43 4.44
C ASN A 110 -5.53 -3.03 4.28
N ASN A 111 -5.14 -2.06 5.12
CA ASN A 111 -5.67 -0.69 5.12
C ASN A 111 -7.22 -0.67 5.15
N LYS A 112 -7.83 -1.40 6.10
CA LYS A 112 -9.29 -1.52 6.25
C LYS A 112 -9.99 -2.03 4.97
N GLY A 113 -9.35 -2.96 4.28
CA GLY A 113 -9.82 -3.54 3.03
C GLY A 113 -9.53 -2.72 1.77
N GLN A 114 -8.96 -1.52 1.90
CA GLN A 114 -8.64 -0.65 0.74
C GLN A 114 -7.31 -1.00 0.08
N GLY A 115 -6.42 -1.69 0.81
CA GLY A 115 -5.05 -1.93 0.40
C GLY A 115 -4.19 -0.68 0.34
N TYR A 116 -2.91 -0.90 0.03
CA TYR A 116 -1.97 0.18 -0.28
C TYR A 116 -1.63 0.15 -1.76
N GLY A 117 -2.46 0.79 -2.59
CA GLY A 117 -2.27 0.83 -4.04
C GLY A 117 -1.67 2.14 -4.52
N PHE A 118 -0.74 2.05 -5.46
CA PHE A 118 -0.07 3.20 -6.08
C PHE A 118 -0.18 3.10 -7.59
N ALA A 119 -0.90 4.07 -8.19
CA ALA A 119 -0.93 4.24 -9.62
C ALA A 119 0.40 4.84 -10.09
N LEU A 120 0.96 4.29 -11.17
CA LEU A 120 2.18 4.82 -11.77
C LEU A 120 1.87 5.92 -12.76
N TYR A 121 2.83 6.78 -12.97
CA TYR A 121 2.77 7.88 -13.92
C TYR A 121 3.65 7.59 -15.13
N GLN A 122 3.30 8.25 -16.23
CA GLN A 122 4.17 8.40 -17.38
C GLN A 122 5.41 9.22 -17.00
N ALA A 123 6.45 9.16 -17.83
CA ALA A 123 7.71 9.85 -17.57
C ALA A 123 7.57 11.36 -17.30
N ASP A 124 6.52 12.00 -17.82
CA ASP A 124 6.23 13.42 -17.59
C ASP A 124 5.61 13.74 -16.22
N ARG A 125 5.23 12.73 -15.42
CA ARG A 125 4.55 12.82 -14.11
C ARG A 125 3.23 13.61 -14.12
N LYS A 126 2.65 13.85 -15.31
CA LYS A 126 1.39 14.57 -15.49
C LYS A 126 0.21 13.64 -15.68
N LYS A 127 0.46 12.48 -16.30
CA LYS A 127 -0.58 11.48 -16.61
C LYS A 127 -0.28 10.16 -15.95
N TYR A 128 -1.32 9.49 -15.49
CA TYR A 128 -1.20 8.11 -15.05
C TYR A 128 -0.91 7.19 -16.24
N CYS A 129 -0.19 6.12 -15.97
CA CYS A 129 -0.18 4.95 -16.83
C CYS A 129 -1.60 4.39 -16.92
N PRO A 130 -2.06 3.97 -18.12
CA PRO A 130 -3.36 3.32 -18.24
C PRO A 130 -3.39 2.09 -17.34
N VAL A 131 -4.24 2.14 -16.32
CA VAL A 131 -4.48 0.97 -15.47
C VAL A 131 -5.27 -0.05 -16.28
N PRO A 132 -4.96 -1.36 -16.18
CA PRO A 132 -5.84 -2.39 -16.70
C PRO A 132 -7.26 -2.16 -16.15
N ARG A 133 -8.30 -2.58 -16.88
CA ARG A 133 -9.71 -2.59 -16.41
C ARG A 133 -9.95 -3.41 -15.12
N ALA A 134 -8.89 -3.79 -14.42
CA ALA A 134 -8.85 -4.56 -13.20
C ALA A 134 -8.77 -3.66 -11.95
N THR A 135 -9.61 -2.63 -11.84
CA THR A 135 -10.07 -2.16 -10.51
C THR A 135 -10.75 -3.29 -9.73
N TRP A 136 -11.07 -4.41 -10.39
CA TRP A 136 -11.50 -5.68 -9.81
C TRP A 136 -10.34 -6.57 -9.34
N ALA A 137 -9.08 -6.18 -9.60
CA ALA A 137 -7.90 -6.93 -9.18
C ALA A 137 -7.81 -6.96 -7.66
N TRP A 138 -7.97 -5.86 -6.92
CA TRP A 138 -7.81 -5.92 -5.46
C TRP A 138 -8.83 -6.84 -4.76
N SER A 139 -10.11 -6.83 -5.19
CA SER A 139 -11.12 -7.75 -4.67
C SER A 139 -10.79 -9.22 -5.00
N LYS A 140 -10.35 -9.52 -6.24
CA LYS A 140 -9.99 -10.89 -6.66
C LYS A 140 -8.59 -11.34 -6.24
N VAL A 141 -7.64 -10.44 -6.07
CA VAL A 141 -6.28 -10.69 -5.59
C VAL A 141 -6.33 -10.82 -4.08
N GLY A 142 -7.08 -9.96 -3.39
CA GLY A 142 -7.46 -10.09 -1.99
C GLY A 142 -8.13 -11.43 -1.65
N THR A 143 -8.87 -12.03 -2.58
CA THR A 143 -9.51 -13.34 -2.40
C THR A 143 -8.81 -14.52 -3.10
N ARG A 144 -7.88 -14.31 -4.02
CA ARG A 144 -7.17 -15.38 -4.78
C ARG A 144 -5.69 -15.50 -4.45
N LEU A 145 -5.02 -14.41 -4.08
CA LEU A 145 -3.65 -14.48 -3.53
C LEU A 145 -3.66 -14.89 -2.06
N TRP A 146 -4.70 -14.55 -1.29
CA TRP A 146 -4.71 -14.87 0.14
C TRP A 146 -5.00 -16.33 0.51
N PRO A 147 -5.78 -17.13 -0.26
CA PRO A 147 -5.83 -18.58 -0.09
C PRO A 147 -4.64 -19.30 -0.70
N THR A 148 -3.99 -18.72 -1.73
CA THR A 148 -2.79 -19.32 -2.32
C THR A 148 -1.53 -19.05 -1.51
N TRP A 149 -1.56 -18.11 -0.57
CA TRP A 149 -0.53 -17.97 0.48
C TRP A 149 -0.56 -19.12 1.49
N ASN A 150 -1.72 -19.78 1.71
CA ASN A 150 -1.74 -21.10 2.37
C ASN A 150 -1.27 -22.23 1.43
N ALA A 151 -1.35 -22.04 0.10
CA ALA A 151 -1.00 -23.08 -0.87
C ALA A 151 0.50 -23.13 -1.23
N VAL A 152 1.27 -22.07 -0.97
CA VAL A 152 2.73 -22.09 -1.13
C VAL A 152 3.42 -22.79 0.05
N GLN A 153 2.74 -22.97 1.20
CA GLN A 153 3.18 -23.86 2.29
C GLN A 153 2.63 -25.29 2.23
N LEU A 154 1.81 -25.65 1.23
CA LEU A 154 1.29 -27.01 1.05
C LEU A 154 2.05 -27.85 0.00
N ARG A 155 3.23 -27.40 -0.46
CA ARG A 155 4.12 -28.20 -1.32
C ARG A 155 5.29 -28.88 -0.59
N HIS A 156 5.30 -28.86 0.74
CA HIS A 156 6.28 -29.60 1.55
C HIS A 156 5.68 -30.49 2.64
N LEU A 157 4.37 -30.77 2.61
CA LEU A 157 3.71 -31.72 3.53
C LEU A 157 2.68 -32.66 2.87
N LEU A 158 2.87 -33.00 1.59
CA LEU A 158 2.32 -34.21 0.96
C LEU A 158 3.33 -34.76 -0.05
#